data_AF-A0AAV1A500-F1
#
_entry.id   AF-A0AAV1A500-F1
#
_cell.length_a   1.000
_cell.length_b   1.000
_cell.length_c   1.000
_cell.angle_alpha   90.00
_cell.angle_beta   90.00
_cell.angle_gamma   90.00
#
_symmetry.space_group_name_H-M   'P 1'
#
loop_
_entity.id
_entity.type
_entity.pdbx_description
1 polymer ?
#
loop_
_entity_poly.entity_id
_entity_poly.type
_entity_poly.pdbx_seq_one_letter_code
_entity_poly.pdbx_strand_id
1 'polypeptide(L)'
;MMNTVDERKKNTGRKKIDIKKVEKNSNKLVTFSKRRQGLFKKATELCVLCDVNIAMIVSSPADKLFAFGQPDTDIVLKNYIHGTTEFEDQESERISSIYEEYNREHEEALKTLELEKKKLVETEKSARVSNRGEWWNDSIDDMNSEQLQQFMMSIYEFRKKLAEKEYEHPKMISM
;
A
#
# COMPACT_ATOMS: atom_id res chain seq x y z
N MET A 1 -29.06 -22.09 -19.36
CA MET A 1 -27.77 -21.66 -18.76
C MET A 1 -27.44 -20.28 -19.29
N MET A 2 -27.56 -19.24 -18.46
CA MET A 2 -27.06 -17.90 -18.81
C MET A 2 -25.99 -17.55 -17.77
N ASN A 3 -24.73 -17.69 -18.16
CA ASN A 3 -23.60 -17.21 -17.39
C ASN A 3 -23.49 -15.69 -17.62
N THR A 4 -23.77 -14.89 -16.60
CA THR A 4 -23.34 -13.50 -16.56
C THR A 4 -21.89 -13.48 -16.09
N VAL A 5 -20.96 -13.35 -17.05
CA VAL A 5 -19.55 -13.06 -16.75
C VAL A 5 -19.51 -11.63 -16.21
N ASP A 6 -19.09 -11.50 -14.95
CA ASP A 6 -18.86 -10.22 -14.29
C ASP A 6 -17.67 -9.50 -14.97
N GLU A 7 -17.97 -8.58 -15.89
CA GLU A 7 -16.98 -7.74 -16.55
C GLU A 7 -16.35 -6.77 -15.55
N ARG A 8 -15.27 -7.20 -14.90
CA ARG A 8 -14.46 -6.33 -14.06
C ARG A 8 -13.96 -5.15 -14.88
N LYS A 9 -14.49 -3.96 -14.58
CA LYS A 9 -14.18 -2.70 -15.29
C LYS A 9 -12.68 -2.43 -15.27
N LYS A 10 -12.03 -2.64 -16.42
CA LYS A 10 -10.58 -2.44 -16.59
C LYS A 10 -10.22 -0.96 -16.34
N ASN A 11 -9.22 -0.71 -15.50
CA ASN A 11 -8.75 0.66 -15.29
C ASN A 11 -8.16 1.21 -16.61
N THR A 12 -8.40 2.48 -16.91
CA THR A 12 -8.01 3.07 -18.21
C THR A 12 -6.60 3.69 -18.19
N GLY A 13 -5.76 3.28 -17.24
CA GLY A 13 -4.37 3.74 -17.11
C GLY A 13 -4.21 5.26 -16.94
N ARG A 14 -2.98 5.74 -17.14
CA ARG A 14 -2.66 7.17 -17.14
C ARG A 14 -3.13 7.81 -18.45
N LYS A 15 -4.02 8.79 -18.37
CA LYS A 15 -4.49 9.57 -19.52
C LYS A 15 -3.79 10.92 -19.59
N LYS A 16 -3.52 11.38 -20.81
CA LYS A 16 -3.06 12.75 -21.06
C LYS A 16 -4.20 13.72 -20.69
N ILE A 17 -3.84 14.82 -20.05
CA ILE A 17 -4.76 15.91 -19.66
C ILE A 17 -4.12 17.24 -19.99
N ASP A 18 -4.95 18.25 -20.27
CA ASP A 18 -4.49 19.61 -20.56
C ASP A 18 -3.87 20.26 -19.31
N ILE A 19 -2.89 21.15 -19.52
CA ILE A 19 -2.31 21.99 -18.46
C ILE A 19 -3.21 23.21 -18.25
N LYS A 20 -4.35 22.97 -17.61
CA LYS A 20 -5.32 23.96 -17.18
C LYS A 20 -5.89 23.59 -15.81
N LYS A 21 -6.68 24.50 -15.21
CA LYS A 21 -7.35 24.22 -13.93
C LYS A 21 -8.24 22.98 -14.07
N VAL A 22 -8.13 22.05 -13.13
CA VAL A 22 -9.01 20.86 -13.08
C VAL A 22 -10.35 21.31 -12.53
N GLU A 23 -11.42 21.21 -13.30
CA GLU A 23 -12.73 21.73 -12.90
C GLU A 23 -13.38 20.90 -11.77
N LYS A 24 -13.44 19.57 -11.94
CA LYS A 24 -14.07 18.68 -10.97
C LYS A 24 -13.30 18.65 -9.65
N ASN A 25 -13.94 19.07 -8.56
CA ASN A 25 -13.30 19.21 -7.24
C ASN A 25 -12.67 17.91 -6.70
N SER A 26 -13.34 16.75 -6.83
CA SER A 26 -12.74 15.49 -6.40
C SER A 26 -11.47 15.14 -7.16
N ASN A 27 -11.48 15.32 -8.50
CA ASN A 27 -10.30 15.12 -9.33
C ASN A 27 -9.20 16.13 -9.00
N LYS A 28 -9.56 17.37 -8.68
CA LYS A 28 -8.63 18.45 -8.30
C LYS A 28 -7.89 18.10 -7.01
N LEU A 29 -8.60 17.66 -5.96
CA LEU A 29 -7.98 17.24 -4.70
C LEU A 29 -7.07 16.02 -4.86
N VAL A 30 -7.51 14.99 -5.59
CA VAL A 30 -6.68 13.81 -5.85
C VAL A 30 -5.46 14.16 -6.70
N THR A 31 -5.62 15.01 -7.72
CA THR A 31 -4.52 15.47 -8.58
C THR A 31 -3.54 16.30 -7.78
N PHE A 32 -4.02 17.20 -6.91
CA PHE A 32 -3.19 17.98 -6.00
C PHE A 32 -2.33 17.06 -5.14
N SER A 33 -2.95 16.11 -4.43
CA SER A 33 -2.21 15.19 -3.54
C SER A 33 -1.15 14.40 -4.28
N LYS A 34 -1.49 13.83 -5.45
CA LYS A 34 -0.56 13.04 -6.26
C LYS A 34 0.57 13.89 -6.85
N ARG A 35 0.25 15.07 -7.40
CA ARG A 35 1.26 15.95 -8.01
C ARG A 35 2.17 16.57 -6.96
N ARG A 36 1.64 17.02 -5.82
CA ARG A 36 2.42 17.52 -4.69
C ARG A 36 3.43 16.48 -4.22
N GLN A 37 2.97 15.25 -3.99
CA GLN A 37 3.85 14.16 -3.56
C GLN A 37 4.94 13.86 -4.61
N GLY A 38 4.56 13.75 -5.89
CA GLY A 38 5.52 13.51 -6.97
C GLY A 38 6.53 14.65 -7.13
N LEU A 39 6.09 15.90 -6.94
CA LEU A 39 6.93 17.09 -7.00
C LEU A 39 7.94 17.11 -5.85
N PHE A 40 7.48 16.86 -4.61
CA PHE A 40 8.37 16.79 -3.45
C PHE A 40 9.40 15.68 -3.62
N LYS A 41 8.99 14.49 -4.08
CA LYS A 41 9.93 13.40 -4.37
C LYS A 41 11.00 13.82 -5.38
N LYS A 42 10.62 14.53 -6.44
CA LYS A 42 11.58 15.02 -7.44
C LYS A 42 12.52 16.09 -6.89
N ALA A 43 12.02 16.97 -6.01
CA ALA A 43 12.86 17.93 -5.32
C ALA A 43 13.88 17.23 -4.41
N THR A 44 13.44 16.23 -3.63
CA THR A 44 14.35 15.40 -2.82
C THR A 44 15.43 14.72 -3.66
N GLU A 45 15.04 14.08 -4.78
CA GLU A 45 15.99 13.47 -5.72
C GLU A 45 17.01 14.51 -6.23
N LEU A 46 16.55 15.72 -6.57
CA LEU A 46 17.43 16.79 -7.06
C LEU A 46 18.40 17.30 -5.98
N CYS A 47 17.92 17.49 -4.74
CA CYS A 47 18.77 17.88 -3.62
C CYS A 47 19.91 16.88 -3.42
N VAL A 48 19.60 15.58 -3.44
CA VAL A 48 20.59 14.51 -3.24
C VAL A 48 21.57 14.40 -4.41
N LEU A 49 21.07 14.49 -5.65
CA LEU A 49 21.92 14.29 -6.84
C LEU A 49 22.86 15.46 -7.12
N CYS A 50 22.43 16.68 -6.79
CA CYS A 50 23.16 17.89 -7.13
C CYS A 50 23.75 18.62 -5.91
N ASP A 51 23.51 18.12 -4.70
CA ASP A 51 23.90 18.76 -3.44
C ASP A 51 23.43 20.22 -3.36
N VAL A 52 22.13 20.42 -3.66
CA VAL A 52 21.51 21.75 -3.71
C VAL A 52 20.45 21.91 -2.64
N ASN A 53 20.38 23.13 -2.11
CA ASN A 53 19.35 23.53 -1.16
C ASN A 53 18.08 23.95 -1.91
N ILE A 54 16.94 23.38 -1.53
CA ILE A 54 15.64 23.64 -2.17
C ILE A 54 14.60 23.83 -1.08
N ALA A 55 13.77 24.87 -1.24
CA ALA A 55 12.51 25.02 -0.52
C ALA A 55 11.34 25.11 -1.49
N MET A 56 10.23 24.48 -1.13
CA MET A 56 8.99 24.48 -1.89
C MET A 56 7.81 24.67 -0.95
N ILE A 57 6.96 25.66 -1.25
CA ILE A 57 5.73 25.93 -0.51
C ILE A 57 4.56 25.82 -1.48
N VAL A 58 3.57 24.97 -1.14
CA VAL A 58 2.42 24.70 -1.99
C VAL A 58 1.14 24.81 -1.17
N SER A 59 0.23 25.69 -1.59
CA SER A 59 -1.12 25.77 -1.03
C SER A 59 -2.08 24.80 -1.73
N SER A 60 -2.90 24.12 -0.94
CA SER A 60 -3.96 23.25 -1.45
C SER A 60 -5.22 24.02 -1.82
N PRO A 61 -6.11 23.43 -2.64
CA PRO A 61 -7.43 24.01 -2.89
C PRO A 61 -8.33 24.15 -1.65
N ALA A 62 -7.91 23.61 -0.50
CA ALA A 62 -8.58 23.72 0.79
C ALA A 62 -7.81 24.65 1.75
N ASP A 63 -7.01 25.57 1.21
CA ASP A 63 -6.19 26.57 1.92
C ASP A 63 -5.22 26.02 2.98
N LYS A 64 -4.94 24.71 2.94
CA LYS A 64 -3.86 24.11 3.72
C LYS A 64 -2.52 24.26 3.02
N LEU A 65 -1.52 24.75 3.75
CA LEU A 65 -0.14 24.87 3.31
C LEU A 65 0.62 23.55 3.49
N PHE A 66 1.51 23.28 2.55
CA PHE A 66 2.45 22.18 2.59
C PHE A 66 3.83 22.69 2.17
N ALA A 67 4.83 22.38 2.97
CA ALA A 67 6.21 22.76 2.71
C ALA A 67 7.10 21.53 2.55
N PHE A 68 8.17 21.70 1.78
CA PHE A 68 9.32 20.81 1.71
C PHE A 68 10.57 21.71 1.69
N GLY A 69 11.57 21.36 2.46
CA GLY A 69 12.84 22.06 2.50
C GLY A 69 13.97 21.09 2.79
N GLN A 70 15.09 21.28 2.09
CA GLN A 70 16.35 20.63 2.40
C GLN A 70 17.42 21.74 2.47
N PRO A 71 18.14 21.87 3.60
CA PRO A 71 18.10 21.02 4.80
C PRO A 71 16.87 21.25 5.70
N ASP A 72 16.31 22.46 5.71
CA ASP A 72 15.02 22.78 6.34
C ASP A 72 14.35 23.91 5.57
N THR A 73 13.01 23.98 5.61
CA THR A 73 12.26 25.00 4.85
C THR A 73 12.56 26.40 5.36
N ASP A 74 12.57 26.60 6.68
CA ASP A 74 12.73 27.92 7.28
C ASP A 74 14.15 28.42 7.08
N ILE A 75 15.13 27.53 7.12
CA ILE A 75 16.54 27.86 6.88
C ILE A 75 16.74 28.35 5.45
N VAL A 76 16.27 27.58 4.46
CA VAL A 76 16.40 27.96 3.05
C VAL A 76 15.65 29.28 2.78
N LEU A 77 14.48 29.47 3.40
CA LEU A 77 13.71 30.70 3.27
C LEU A 77 14.39 31.90 3.93
N LYS A 78 14.96 31.74 5.13
CA LYS A 78 15.75 32.77 5.80
C LYS A 78 16.93 33.19 4.94
N ASN A 79 17.70 32.24 4.42
CA ASN A 79 18.85 32.53 3.55
C ASN A 79 18.42 33.28 2.28
N TYR A 80 17.29 32.87 1.68
CA TYR A 80 16.71 33.57 0.54
C TYR A 80 16.30 35.02 0.85
N ILE A 81 15.67 35.26 2.00
CA ILE A 81 15.19 36.60 2.41
C ILE A 81 16.35 37.52 2.78
N HIS A 82 17.35 37.02 3.52
CA HIS A 82 18.48 37.82 4.01
C HIS A 82 19.59 37.97 2.96
N GLY A 83 19.54 37.22 1.86
CA GLY A 83 20.57 37.24 0.82
C GLY A 83 21.92 36.65 1.27
N THR A 84 21.96 36.00 2.42
CA THR A 84 23.15 35.34 2.97
C THR A 84 23.19 33.89 2.48
N THR A 85 24.32 33.49 1.93
CA THR A 85 24.60 32.08 1.57
C THR A 85 25.31 31.33 2.69
N GLU A 86 25.67 32.03 3.75
CA GLU A 86 26.31 31.47 4.93
C GLU A 86 25.25 30.77 5.77
N PHE A 87 25.24 29.44 5.67
CA PHE A 87 24.69 28.62 6.75
C PHE A 87 25.61 28.88 7.94
N GLU A 88 25.11 29.56 8.98
CA GLU A 88 25.87 29.68 10.22
C GLU A 88 26.29 28.26 10.63
N ASP A 89 27.59 27.99 10.75
CA ASP A 89 28.15 26.63 10.92
C ASP A 89 27.46 25.85 12.04
N GLN A 90 26.99 26.56 13.07
CA GLN A 90 26.23 26.00 14.19
C GLN A 90 24.88 25.39 13.80
N GLU A 91 24.19 25.94 12.81
CA GLU A 91 22.89 25.43 12.37
C GLU A 91 23.06 24.20 11.46
N SER A 92 24.12 24.14 10.66
CA SER A 92 24.46 22.96 9.86
C SER A 92 24.76 21.74 10.76
N GLU A 93 25.54 21.94 11.82
CA GLU A 93 25.82 20.91 12.83
C GLU A 93 24.55 20.44 13.54
N ARG A 94 23.66 21.37 13.93
CA ARG A 94 22.37 21.03 14.53
C ARG A 94 21.52 20.18 13.60
N ILE A 95 21.38 20.58 12.34
CA ILE A 95 20.59 19.80 11.38
C ILE A 95 21.19 18.41 11.18
N SER A 96 22.52 18.29 11.04
CA SER A 96 23.19 16.99 10.90
C SER A 96 22.87 16.08 12.09
N SER A 97 22.91 16.62 13.31
CA SER A 97 22.58 15.86 14.52
C SER A 97 21.12 15.39 14.55
N ILE A 98 20.18 16.21 14.06
CA ILE A 98 18.75 15.84 13.92
C ILE A 98 18.58 14.73 12.88
N TYR A 99 19.26 14.81 11.73
CA TYR A 99 19.21 13.76 10.70
C TYR A 99 19.80 12.44 11.21
N GLU A 100 20.90 12.48 11.96
CA GLU A 100 21.49 11.29 12.56
C GLU A 100 20.55 10.63 13.57
N GLU A 101 19.87 11.42 14.40
CA GLU A 101 18.83 10.94 15.31
C GLU A 101 17.64 10.32 14.56
N TYR A 102 17.11 11.02 13.56
CA TYR A 102 16.01 10.51 12.76
C TYR A 102 16.37 9.22 12.02
N ASN A 103 17.58 9.13 11.47
CA ASN A 103 18.08 7.93 10.81
C ASN A 103 18.20 6.74 11.78
N ARG A 104 18.65 7.00 13.01
CA ARG A 104 18.71 5.99 14.08
C ARG A 104 17.32 5.46 14.43
N GLU A 105 16.36 6.35 14.67
CA GLU A 105 14.96 5.96 14.94
C GLU A 105 14.36 5.15 13.79
N HIS A 106 14.65 5.56 12.55
CA HIS A 106 14.19 4.86 11.35
C HIS A 106 14.74 3.42 11.28
N GLU A 107 16.02 3.25 11.58
CA GLU A 107 16.67 1.94 11.59
C GLU A 107 16.11 1.03 12.71
N GLU A 108 15.86 1.58 13.89
CA GLU A 108 15.23 0.86 15.00
C GLU A 108 13.79 0.41 14.68
N ALA A 109 13.01 1.27 14.03
CA ALA A 109 11.67 0.94 13.57
C ALA A 109 11.68 -0.20 12.54
N LEU A 110 12.63 -0.19 11.59
CA LEU A 110 12.79 -1.27 10.60
C LEU A 110 13.15 -2.60 11.26
N LYS A 111 14.08 -2.60 12.23
CA LYS A 111 14.45 -3.81 13.00
C LYS A 111 13.24 -4.38 13.74
N THR A 112 12.46 -3.52 14.39
CA THR A 112 11.25 -3.92 15.13
C THR A 112 10.22 -4.56 14.20
N LEU A 113 9.95 -3.91 13.06
CA LEU A 113 9.03 -4.42 12.04
C LEU A 113 9.46 -5.79 11.51
N GLU A 114 10.76 -6.01 11.30
CA GLU A 114 11.26 -7.29 10.82
C GLU A 114 11.13 -8.41 11.87
N LEU A 115 11.39 -8.11 13.14
CA LEU A 115 11.16 -9.05 14.23
C LEU A 115 9.68 -9.42 14.37
N GLU A 116 8.79 -8.44 14.25
CA GLU A 116 7.35 -8.68 14.33
C GLU A 116 6.86 -9.54 13.15
N LYS A 117 7.35 -9.28 11.92
CA LYS A 117 7.09 -10.15 10.76
C LYS A 117 7.56 -11.59 10.99
N LYS A 118 8.76 -11.80 11.54
CA LYS A 118 9.27 -13.15 11.85
C LYS A 118 8.40 -13.86 12.88
N LYS A 119 7.97 -13.14 13.93
CA LYS A 119 7.04 -13.68 14.94
C LYS A 119 5.70 -14.06 14.33
N LEU A 120 5.12 -13.22 13.47
CA LEU A 120 3.85 -13.51 12.80
C LEU A 120 3.93 -14.81 11.98
N VAL A 121 4.99 -14.97 11.18
CA VAL A 121 5.22 -16.20 10.40
C VAL A 121 5.36 -17.43 11.31
N GLU A 122 6.06 -17.30 12.43
CA GLU A 122 6.24 -18.42 13.38
C GLU A 122 4.93 -18.78 14.10
N THR A 123 4.15 -17.78 14.52
CA THR A 123 2.83 -17.99 15.11
C THR A 123 1.85 -18.57 14.11
N GLU A 124 1.93 -18.18 12.83
CA GLU A 124 1.12 -18.74 11.76
C GLU A 124 1.46 -20.22 11.53
N LYS A 125 2.75 -20.57 11.47
CA LYS A 125 3.20 -21.97 11.37
C LYS A 125 2.76 -22.79 12.58
N SER A 126 2.92 -22.25 13.78
CA SER A 126 2.51 -22.93 15.02
C SER A 126 1.00 -23.10 15.10
N ALA A 127 0.22 -22.08 14.66
CA ALA A 127 -1.22 -22.17 14.53
C ALA A 127 -1.63 -23.22 13.49
N ARG A 128 -0.94 -23.34 12.35
CA ARG A 128 -1.16 -24.43 11.38
C ARG A 128 -0.92 -25.82 12.00
N VAL A 129 0.09 -25.97 12.85
CA VAL A 129 0.39 -27.25 13.53
C VAL A 129 -0.63 -27.60 14.63
N SER A 130 -1.11 -26.59 15.37
CA SER A 130 -2.13 -26.77 16.42
C SER A 130 -3.55 -26.88 15.88
N ASN A 131 -3.85 -26.26 14.73
CA ASN A 131 -5.15 -26.28 14.09
C ASN A 131 -5.35 -27.50 13.18
N ARG A 132 -5.03 -28.71 13.69
CA ARG A 132 -5.36 -29.97 13.00
C ARG A 132 -6.87 -30.18 12.78
N GLY A 133 -7.71 -29.32 13.36
CA GLY A 133 -9.17 -29.39 13.31
C GLY A 133 -9.83 -28.71 12.12
N GLU A 134 -9.14 -27.84 11.37
CA GLU A 134 -9.74 -27.02 10.28
C GLU A 134 -9.05 -27.23 8.92
N TRP A 135 -8.54 -28.44 8.69
CA TRP A 135 -7.79 -28.84 7.50
C TRP A 135 -8.52 -28.59 6.16
N TRP A 136 -9.85 -28.42 6.16
CA TRP A 136 -10.64 -28.14 4.96
C TRP A 136 -10.56 -26.68 4.49
N ASN A 137 -9.92 -25.78 5.26
CA ASN A 137 -9.76 -24.37 4.90
C ASN A 137 -8.40 -24.05 4.26
N ASP A 138 -7.52 -25.05 4.16
CA ASP A 138 -6.22 -24.92 3.50
C ASP A 138 -6.34 -25.03 1.97
N SER A 139 -5.33 -24.55 1.25
CA SER A 139 -5.23 -24.77 -0.20
C SER A 139 -5.14 -26.27 -0.49
N ILE A 140 -5.83 -26.75 -1.54
CA ILE A 140 -5.77 -28.15 -1.98
C ILE A 140 -4.33 -28.59 -2.26
N ASP A 141 -3.50 -27.68 -2.75
CA ASP A 141 -2.10 -27.94 -3.10
C ASP A 141 -1.22 -28.22 -1.86
N ASP A 142 -1.67 -27.82 -0.67
CA ASP A 142 -0.94 -27.96 0.59
C ASP A 142 -1.43 -29.16 1.44
N MET A 143 -2.41 -29.93 0.96
CA MET A 143 -2.98 -31.08 1.70
C MET A 143 -2.14 -32.35 1.53
N ASN A 144 -1.98 -33.12 2.60
CA ASN A 144 -1.34 -34.43 2.53
C ASN A 144 -2.27 -35.51 1.93
N SER A 145 -1.71 -36.66 1.55
CA SER A 145 -2.46 -37.73 0.88
C SER A 145 -3.68 -38.23 1.67
N GLU A 146 -3.58 -38.28 3.00
CA GLU A 146 -4.65 -38.78 3.87
C GLU A 146 -5.80 -37.76 3.97
N GLN A 147 -5.46 -36.47 4.10
CA GLN A 147 -6.43 -35.36 4.07
C GLN A 147 -7.12 -35.26 2.71
N LEU A 148 -6.38 -35.43 1.62
CA LEU A 148 -6.93 -35.40 0.26
C LEU A 148 -7.93 -36.54 0.03
N GLN A 149 -7.65 -37.74 0.56
CA GLN A 149 -8.58 -38.86 0.53
C GLN A 149 -9.85 -38.58 1.35
N GLN A 150 -9.72 -38.02 2.56
CA GLN A 150 -10.87 -37.66 3.40
C GLN A 150 -11.74 -36.57 2.75
N PHE A 151 -11.12 -35.57 2.10
CA PHE A 151 -11.81 -34.54 1.33
C PHE A 151 -12.59 -35.14 0.16
N MET A 152 -11.94 -36.01 -0.62
CA MET A 152 -12.55 -36.66 -1.77
C MET A 152 -13.75 -37.53 -1.37
N MET A 153 -13.63 -38.27 -0.26
CA MET A 153 -14.73 -39.08 0.29
C MET A 153 -15.92 -38.21 0.71
N SER A 154 -15.64 -37.06 1.34
CA SER A 154 -16.68 -36.11 1.78
C SER A 154 -17.41 -35.48 0.60
N ILE A 155 -16.69 -35.11 -0.47
CA ILE A 155 -17.30 -34.63 -1.72
C ILE A 155 -18.15 -35.73 -2.37
N TYR A 156 -17.67 -36.98 -2.38
CA TYR A 156 -18.42 -38.10 -2.93
C TYR A 156 -19.75 -38.31 -2.20
N GLU A 157 -19.73 -38.35 -0.86
CA GLU A 157 -20.94 -38.47 -0.04
C GLU A 157 -21.90 -37.28 -0.23
N PHE A 158 -21.36 -36.07 -0.34
CA PHE A 158 -22.19 -34.89 -0.64
C PHE A 158 -22.87 -35.00 -2.01
N ARG A 159 -22.14 -35.43 -3.04
CA ARG A 159 -22.71 -35.67 -4.38
C ARG A 159 -23.75 -36.76 -4.38
N LYS A 160 -23.52 -37.85 -3.63
CA LYS A 160 -24.49 -38.93 -3.45
C LYS A 160 -25.79 -38.42 -2.82
N LYS A 161 -25.69 -37.65 -1.73
CA LYS A 161 -26.86 -37.01 -1.08
C LYS A 161 -27.60 -36.05 -2.01
N LEU A 162 -26.88 -35.29 -2.85
CA LEU A 162 -27.51 -34.44 -3.85
C LEU A 162 -28.24 -35.25 -4.92
N ALA A 163 -27.66 -36.36 -5.40
CA ALA A 163 -28.28 -37.24 -6.38
C ALA A 163 -29.52 -37.95 -5.82
N GLU A 164 -29.48 -38.41 -4.57
CA GLU A 164 -30.65 -38.97 -3.87
C GLU A 164 -31.78 -37.92 -3.78
N LYS A 165 -31.43 -36.67 -3.49
CA LYS A 165 -32.37 -35.55 -3.43
C LYS A 165 -32.90 -35.13 -4.81
N GLU A 166 -32.14 -35.36 -5.88
CA GLU A 166 -32.58 -35.17 -7.28
C GLU A 166 -33.53 -36.29 -7.74
N TYR A 167 -33.46 -37.49 -7.15
CA TYR A 167 -34.39 -38.59 -7.41
C TYR A 167 -35.74 -38.45 -6.69
N GLU A 168 -35.82 -37.77 -5.53
CA GLU A 168 -37.09 -37.48 -4.86
C GLU A 168 -37.93 -36.40 -5.55
N HIS A 169 -37.32 -35.60 -6.42
CA HIS A 169 -38.02 -34.66 -7.30
C HIS A 169 -37.52 -34.80 -8.74
N PRO A 170 -38.00 -35.82 -9.49
CA PRO A 170 -37.78 -35.86 -10.92
C PRO A 170 -38.42 -34.62 -11.53
N LYS A 171 -37.62 -33.88 -12.32
CA LYS A 171 -38.06 -32.73 -13.11
C LYS A 171 -39.41 -33.02 -13.74
N MET A 172 -40.45 -32.32 -13.29
CA MET A 172 -41.69 -32.16 -14.04
C MET A 172 -41.34 -31.42 -15.34
N ILE A 173 -41.00 -32.19 -16.37
CA ILE A 173 -41.05 -31.75 -17.76
C ILE A 173 -42.51 -31.90 -18.21
N SER A 174 -43.24 -30.81 -18.14
CA SER A 174 -44.23 -30.33 -19.13
C SER A 174 -44.53 -28.88 -18.74
N MET A 175 -44.58 -27.89 -19.63
CA MET A 175 -45.02 -27.84 -21.02
C MET A 175 -44.34 -26.63 -21.68
#